data_AF-A0A809S628-F1
#
_entry.id   AF-A0A809S628-F1
#
_cell.length_a   1.000
_cell.length_b   1.000
_cell.length_c   1.000
_cell.angle_alpha   90.00
_cell.angle_beta   90.00
_cell.angle_gamma   90.00
#
_symmetry.space_group_name_H-M   'P 1'
#
loop_
_entity.id
_entity.type
_entity.pdbx_description
1 polymer ?
#
loop_
_entity_poly.entity_id
_entity_poly.type
_entity_poly.pdbx_seq_one_letter_code
_entity_poly.pdbx_strand_id
1 'polypeptide(L)'
;MSNADVYNEIKELNLAYLMLAQQLIRADRETAQYRLGIAADVAEVIDRLTPGQVLKMAGSNMVLCRFRFDDKLLLGLLSSHERDRGTSHTHAAILASAKAVEAVA
;
A
#
# COMPACT_ATOMS: atom_id res chain seq x y z
N MET A 1 8.13 -23.50 4.36
CA MET A 1 8.47 -22.71 3.16
C MET A 1 9.98 -22.63 3.05
N SER A 2 10.53 -22.90 1.87
CA SER A 2 11.94 -22.65 1.57
C SER A 2 12.19 -21.15 1.37
N ASN A 3 13.45 -20.70 1.44
CA ASN A 3 13.78 -19.31 1.12
C ASN A 3 13.42 -18.92 -0.33
N ALA A 4 13.45 -19.88 -1.26
CA ALA A 4 13.03 -19.66 -2.64
C ALA A 4 11.52 -19.43 -2.73
N ASP A 5 10.73 -20.14 -1.93
CA ASP A 5 9.27 -19.96 -1.86
C ASP A 5 8.93 -18.57 -1.30
N VAL A 6 9.58 -18.16 -0.21
CA VAL A 6 9.39 -16.82 0.39
C VAL A 6 9.71 -15.71 -0.63
N TYR A 7 10.81 -15.85 -1.37
CA TYR A 7 11.16 -14.87 -2.40
C TYR A 7 10.12 -14.78 -3.51
N ASN A 8 9.58 -15.92 -3.97
CA ASN A 8 8.54 -15.94 -4.98
C ASN A 8 7.24 -15.28 -4.47
N GLU A 9 6.84 -15.56 -3.22
CA GLU A 9 5.67 -14.93 -2.61
C GLU A 9 5.85 -13.40 -2.46
N ILE A 10 7.02 -12.94 -2.04
CA ILE A 10 7.34 -11.50 -1.99
C ILE A 10 7.23 -10.88 -3.39
N LYS A 11 7.75 -11.56 -4.41
CA LYS A 11 7.68 -11.09 -5.79
C LYS A 11 6.25 -10.99 -6.30
N GLU A 12 5.42 -12.00 -6.03
CA GLU A 12 4.00 -12.00 -6.40
C GLU A 12 3.24 -10.86 -5.71
N LEU A 13 3.47 -10.66 -4.41
CA LEU A 13 2.89 -9.56 -3.65
C LEU A 13 3.28 -8.20 -4.22
N ASN A 14 4.57 -7.99 -4.50
CA ASN A 14 5.08 -6.75 -5.06
C ASN A 14 4.50 -6.48 -6.46
N LEU A 15 4.40 -7.51 -7.29
CA LEU A 15 3.80 -7.40 -8.62
C LEU A 15 2.33 -7.00 -8.54
N ALA A 16 1.55 -7.70 -7.71
CA ALA A 16 0.14 -7.42 -7.50
C ALA A 16 -0.08 -5.99 -7.00
N TYR A 17 0.74 -5.53 -6.05
CA TYR A 17 0.68 -4.15 -5.54
C TYR A 17 0.96 -3.11 -6.62
N LEU A 18 2.05 -3.25 -7.39
CA LEU A 18 2.41 -2.29 -8.43
C LEU A 18 1.36 -2.23 -9.56
N MET A 19 0.81 -3.38 -9.95
CA MET A 19 -0.25 -3.44 -10.96
C MET A 19 -1.54 -2.74 -10.47
N LEU A 20 -1.94 -3.00 -9.22
CA LEU A 20 -3.09 -2.32 -8.63
C LEU A 20 -2.86 -0.81 -8.52
N ALA A 21 -1.68 -0.40 -8.08
CA ALA A 21 -1.33 1.02 -7.96
C ALA A 21 -1.42 1.73 -9.32
N GLN A 22 -0.86 1.15 -10.39
CA GLN A 22 -1.00 1.70 -11.74
C GLN A 22 -2.46 1.78 -12.19
N GLN A 23 -3.25 0.74 -11.95
CA GLN A 23 -4.66 0.74 -12.33
C GLN A 23 -5.45 1.85 -11.61
N LEU A 24 -5.25 2.01 -10.30
CA LEU A 24 -5.92 3.06 -9.52
C LEU A 24 -5.50 4.45 -9.99
N ILE A 25 -4.19 4.68 -10.19
CA ILE A 25 -3.65 5.97 -10.60
C ILE A 25 -4.18 6.40 -11.97
N ARG A 26 -4.35 5.45 -12.91
CA ARG A 26 -4.91 5.71 -14.24
C ARG A 26 -6.41 5.94 -14.22
N ALA A 27 -7.13 5.33 -13.28
CA ALA A 27 -8.56 5.51 -13.13
C ALA A 27 -8.91 6.87 -12.51
N ASP A 28 -8.26 7.20 -11.39
CA ASP A 28 -8.41 8.49 -10.70
C ASP A 28 -7.17 8.73 -9.83
N ARG A 29 -6.33 9.67 -10.26
CA ARG A 29 -5.05 9.96 -9.62
C ARG A 29 -5.19 10.54 -8.22
N GLU A 30 -6.15 11.42 -7.99
CA GLU A 30 -6.33 12.07 -6.68
C GLU A 30 -6.83 11.05 -5.65
N THR A 31 -7.84 10.27 -6.04
CA THR A 31 -8.36 9.19 -5.20
C THR A 31 -7.29 8.11 -4.96
N ALA A 32 -6.46 7.80 -5.97
CA ALA A 32 -5.38 6.83 -5.82
C ALA A 32 -4.31 7.29 -4.82
N GLN A 33 -3.87 8.56 -4.87
CA GLN A 33 -2.93 9.11 -3.88
C GLN A 33 -3.46 8.96 -2.47
N TYR A 34 -4.74 9.28 -2.25
CA TYR A 34 -5.38 9.11 -0.96
C TYR A 34 -5.44 7.63 -0.52
N ARG A 35 -5.86 6.71 -1.41
CA ARG A 35 -6.00 5.28 -1.09
C ARG A 35 -4.65 4.60 -0.83
N LEU A 36 -3.66 4.89 -1.68
CA LEU A 36 -2.31 4.31 -1.62
C LEU A 36 -1.45 4.97 -0.54
N GLY A 37 -1.71 6.24 -0.21
CA GLY A 37 -0.94 6.98 0.79
C GLY A 37 0.40 7.50 0.29
N ILE A 38 0.44 7.81 -1.00
CA ILE A 38 1.65 8.22 -1.71
C ILE A 38 1.52 9.66 -2.19
N ALA A 39 2.65 10.35 -2.30
CA ALA A 39 2.69 11.71 -2.84
C ALA A 39 2.47 11.71 -4.36
N ALA A 40 2.14 12.89 -4.89
CA ALA A 40 1.82 13.07 -6.31
C ALA A 40 3.00 12.71 -7.23
N ASP A 41 4.23 13.02 -6.81
CA ASP A 41 5.48 12.66 -7.50
C ASP A 41 5.69 11.14 -7.52
N VAL A 42 5.46 10.44 -6.41
CA VAL A 42 5.50 8.97 -6.35
C VAL A 42 4.44 8.36 -7.26
N ALA A 43 3.22 8.91 -7.28
CA ALA A 43 2.16 8.46 -8.17
C ALA A 43 2.54 8.65 -9.66
N GLU A 44 3.20 9.76 -10.00
CA GLU A 44 3.71 10.02 -11.35
C GLU A 44 4.78 9.00 -11.76
N VAL A 45 5.71 8.67 -10.86
CA VAL A 45 6.73 7.65 -11.11
C VAL A 45 6.10 6.28 -11.34
N ILE A 46 5.16 5.87 -10.48
CA ILE A 46 4.48 4.57 -10.59
C ILE A 46 3.70 4.46 -11.90
N ASP A 47 2.98 5.50 -12.31
CA ASP A 47 2.21 5.49 -13.56
C ASP A 47 3.09 5.28 -14.81
N ARG A 48 4.31 5.84 -14.78
CA ARG A 48 5.30 5.78 -15.87
C ARG A 48 6.12 4.49 -15.91
N LEU A 49 6.02 3.62 -14.90
CA LEU A 49 6.74 2.35 -14.91
C LEU A 49 6.32 1.49 -16.11
N THR A 50 7.30 1.11 -16.91
CA THR A 50 7.11 0.11 -17.98
C THR A 50 6.89 -1.28 -17.38
N PRO A 51 6.26 -2.22 -18.11
CA PRO A 51 6.10 -3.60 -17.64
C PRO A 51 7.42 -4.27 -17.21
N GLY A 52 8.52 -4.00 -17.93
CA GLY A 52 9.85 -4.49 -17.56
C GLY A 52 10.38 -3.91 -16.25
N GLN A 53 10.12 -2.62 -15.97
CA GLN A 53 10.49 -2.00 -14.70
C GLN A 53 9.62 -2.51 -13.54
N VAL A 54 8.32 -2.73 -13.78
CA VAL A 54 7.43 -3.36 -12.78
C VAL A 54 7.95 -4.75 -12.40
N LEU A 55 8.28 -5.59 -13.38
CA LEU A 55 8.84 -6.92 -13.13
C LEU A 55 10.19 -6.86 -12.39
N LYS A 56 11.05 -5.90 -12.74
CA LYS A 56 12.33 -5.68 -12.06
C LYS A 56 12.14 -5.28 -10.60
N MET A 57 11.24 -4.34 -10.32
CA MET A 57 10.94 -3.90 -8.95
C MET A 57 10.28 -5.02 -8.14
N ALA A 58 9.36 -5.78 -8.76
CA ALA A 58 8.71 -6.90 -8.11
C ALA A 58 9.71 -7.97 -7.65
N GLY A 59 10.79 -8.19 -8.40
CA GLY A 59 11.88 -9.11 -8.02
C GLY A 59 12.75 -8.68 -6.83
N SER A 60 12.40 -7.61 -6.11
CA SER A 60 13.01 -7.28 -4.83
C SER A 60 12.79 -8.41 -3.81
N ASN A 61 13.81 -8.70 -2.99
CA ASN A 61 13.69 -9.62 -1.85
C ASN A 61 13.01 -8.98 -0.62
N MET A 62 12.57 -7.72 -0.75
CA MET A 62 11.85 -6.97 0.26
C MET A 62 10.46 -6.59 -0.25
N VAL A 63 9.48 -6.59 0.63
CA VAL A 63 8.12 -6.12 0.32
C VAL A 63 8.15 -4.61 0.06
N LEU A 64 7.57 -4.17 -1.06
CA LEU A 64 7.55 -2.77 -1.48
C LEU A 64 6.46 -1.95 -0.78
N CYS A 65 5.38 -2.60 -0.34
CA CYS A 65 4.29 -1.97 0.39
C CYS A 65 4.38 -2.23 1.90
N ARG A 66 3.92 -1.26 2.68
CA ARG A 66 3.82 -1.37 4.14
C ARG A 66 2.38 -1.16 4.58
N PHE A 67 2.07 -1.66 5.77
CA PHE A 67 0.81 -1.31 6.42
C PHE A 67 0.77 0.20 6.67
N ARG A 68 -0.34 0.82 6.24
CA ARG A 68 -0.57 2.24 6.42
C ARG A 68 -0.84 2.60 7.89
N PHE A 69 -1.52 1.69 8.60
CA PHE A 69 -1.83 1.82 10.01
C PHE A 69 -0.61 1.51 10.88
N ASP A 70 -0.37 2.32 11.91
CA ASP A 70 0.59 2.00 12.96
C ASP A 70 0.16 0.72 13.69
N ASP A 71 1.12 -0.09 14.13
CA ASP A 71 0.92 -1.32 14.89
C ASP A 71 -0.03 -1.12 16.08
N LYS A 72 0.07 0.03 16.79
CA LYS A 72 -0.84 0.37 17.91
C LYS A 72 -2.29 0.55 17.46
N LEU A 73 -2.49 1.10 16.27
CA LEU A 73 -3.80 1.35 15.68
C LEU A 73 -4.42 0.06 15.15
N LEU A 74 -3.57 -0.77 14.55
CA LEU A 74 -3.92 -2.11 14.07
C LEU A 74 -4.33 -3.01 15.24
N LEU A 75 -3.59 -2.96 16.36
CA LEU A 75 -3.94 -3.62 17.62
C LEU A 75 -5.25 -3.08 18.20
N GLY A 76 -5.45 -1.75 18.17
CA GLY A 76 -6.70 -1.11 18.58
C GLY A 76 -7.90 -1.64 17.80
N LEU A 77 -7.83 -1.66 16.47
CA LEU A 77 -8.88 -2.14 15.56
C LEU A 77 -9.15 -3.64 15.71
N LEU A 78 -8.13 -4.45 15.98
CA LEU A 78 -8.29 -5.88 16.23
C LEU A 78 -8.88 -6.16 17.62
N SER A 79 -8.58 -5.32 18.62
CA SER A 79 -9.04 -5.45 20.01
C SER A 79 -10.47 -4.92 20.26
N SER A 80 -10.98 -4.00 19.43
CA SER A 80 -12.29 -3.37 19.60
C SER A 80 -13.47 -4.17 19.01
N HIS A 81 -13.31 -5.49 18.85
CA HIS A 81 -14.25 -6.36 18.11
C HIS A 81 -15.71 -6.36 18.62
N GLU A 82 -15.98 -5.83 19.81
CA GLU A 82 -17.30 -5.87 20.45
C GLU A 82 -18.11 -4.58 20.38
N ARG A 83 -17.54 -3.43 19.98
CA ARG A 83 -18.28 -2.16 19.94
C ARG A 83 -18.19 -1.50 18.57
N ASP A 84 -19.27 -1.69 17.83
CA ASP A 84 -19.72 -0.92 16.68
C ASP A 84 -18.71 -0.79 15.51
N ARG A 85 -18.82 -1.72 14.55
CA ARG A 85 -17.96 -1.81 13.36
C ARG A 85 -17.98 -0.54 12.50
N GLY A 86 -19.07 0.24 12.53
CA GLY A 86 -19.21 1.47 11.76
C GLY A 86 -18.29 2.59 12.24
N THR A 87 -18.18 2.78 13.56
CA THR A 87 -17.31 3.81 14.16
C THR A 87 -15.83 3.42 14.10
N SER A 88 -15.50 2.13 14.21
CA SER A 88 -14.11 1.66 14.05
C SER A 88 -13.56 1.93 12.63
N HIS A 89 -14.37 1.77 11.58
CA HIS A 89 -13.96 2.06 10.20
C HIS A 89 -13.70 3.54 9.94
N THR A 90 -14.56 4.43 10.45
CA THR A 90 -14.37 5.89 10.31
C THR A 90 -13.15 6.37 11.10
N HIS A 91 -12.94 5.87 12.33
CA HIS A 91 -11.72 6.15 13.09
C HIS A 91 -10.46 5.70 12.35
N ALA A 92 -10.46 4.50 11.76
CA ALA A 92 -9.35 4.01 10.93
C ALA A 92 -9.08 4.95 9.75
N ALA A 93 -10.12 5.32 9.00
CA ALA A 93 -9.99 6.22 7.85
C ALA A 93 -9.37 7.56 8.25
N ILE A 94 -9.88 8.20 9.31
CA ILE A 94 -9.37 9.48 9.84
C ILE A 94 -7.88 9.37 10.21
N LEU A 95 -7.50 8.31 10.92
CA LEU A 95 -6.12 8.09 11.36
C LEU A 95 -5.17 7.77 10.19
N ALA A 96 -5.66 7.07 9.16
CA ALA A 96 -4.93 6.84 7.92
C ALA A 96 -4.70 8.13 7.13
N SER A 97 -5.64 9.07 7.15
CA SER A 97 -5.50 10.39 6.53
C SER A 97 -4.56 11.31 7.30
N ALA A 98 -4.48 11.16 8.62
CA ALA A 98 -3.66 12.00 9.49
C ALA A 98 -2.15 11.73 9.38
N LYS A 99 -1.74 10.57 8.84
CA LYS A 99 -0.34 10.26 8.59
C LYS A 99 0.15 11.05 7.38
N ALA A 100 1.26 11.77 7.55
CA ALA A 100 1.88 12.55 6.47
C ALA A 100 2.11 11.65 5.25
N VAL A 101 1.75 12.16 4.08
CA VAL A 101 1.96 11.48 2.81
C VAL A 101 3.46 11.25 2.62
N GLU A 102 3.85 10.03 2.28
CA GLU A 102 5.24 9.69 2.03
C GLU A 102 5.70 10.42 0.75
N ALA A 103 6.59 11.41 0.92
CA ALA A 103 7.17 12.19 -0.16
C ALA A 103 8.54 11.63 -0.55
N VAL A 104 8.95 11.83 -1.80
CA VAL A 104 10.32 11.52 -2.22
C VAL A 104 11.27 12.46 -1.47
N ALA A 105 12.29 11.89 -0.83
CA ALA A 105 13.34 12.63 -0.12
C ALA A 105 14.32 13.30 -1.09
#